data_AF-A0A857FQF9-F1
#
_entry.id   AF-A0A857FQF9-F1
#
_cell.length_a   1.000
_cell.length_b   1.000
_cell.length_c   1.000
_cell.angle_alpha   90.00
_cell.angle_beta   90.00
_cell.angle_gamma   90.00
#
_symmetry.space_group_name_H-M   'P 1'
#
loop_
_entity.id
_entity.type
_entity.pdbx_description
1 polymer ?
#
loop_
_entity_poly.entity_id
_entity_poly.type
_entity_poly.pdbx_seq_one_letter_code
_entity_poly.pdbx_strand_id
1 'polypeptide(L)'
;MSGGLTTGMNRSNRGRYDGGGMPPNGAMPGAKPTPERAEAASPGTTHDADLHLMTDEGITLRKMRDANRYAVFMLPPGVGAVRIMSRTVRPAGMAGACGDERRPRGVLVRHIKLFEGTVARHIVMHLAQKAPSGWHDGFYAPRPEPCRWTDGQALLDLGPRHPGMLGVLCLEVLAGGPYGVVPAGSATAAPPEVERPVQQ
;
A
#
# COMPACT_ATOMS: atom_id res chain seq x y z
N MET A 1 46.81 -29.02 -54.03
CA MET A 1 48.00 -29.79 -53.62
C MET A 1 48.48 -29.23 -52.29
N SER A 2 48.62 -30.11 -51.29
CA SER A 2 49.39 -29.98 -50.04
C SER A 2 48.99 -28.83 -49.10
N GLY A 3 48.62 -29.06 -47.83
CA GLY A 3 49.30 -29.89 -46.81
C GLY A 3 50.11 -28.93 -45.92
N GLY A 4 49.70 -28.68 -44.68
CA GLY A 4 50.28 -29.30 -43.46
C GLY A 4 50.94 -28.22 -42.60
N LEU A 5 50.41 -27.93 -41.39
CA LEU A 5 50.94 -28.34 -40.08
C LEU A 5 52.36 -27.82 -39.76
N THR A 6 52.53 -27.14 -38.60
CA THR A 6 53.41 -27.60 -37.50
C THR A 6 53.53 -26.56 -36.36
N THR A 7 53.01 -26.95 -35.20
CA THR A 7 53.56 -26.92 -33.82
C THR A 7 54.87 -26.19 -33.53
N GLY A 8 54.96 -25.52 -32.36
CA GLY A 8 56.25 -25.20 -31.73
C GLY A 8 56.23 -24.49 -30.37
N MET A 9 56.25 -25.29 -29.30
CA MET A 9 56.93 -25.11 -28.00
C MET A 9 56.99 -23.74 -27.25
N ASN A 10 56.24 -23.68 -26.13
CA ASN A 10 56.69 -23.66 -24.71
C ASN A 10 58.01 -22.95 -24.29
N ARG A 11 57.93 -22.07 -23.27
CA ARG A 11 58.96 -21.95 -22.21
C ARG A 11 58.44 -21.33 -20.89
N SER A 12 58.31 -22.19 -19.88
CA SER A 12 58.69 -22.08 -18.45
C SER A 12 58.83 -20.70 -17.77
N ASN A 13 58.24 -20.54 -16.58
CA ASN A 13 59.06 -20.51 -15.36
C ASN A 13 58.31 -20.91 -14.06
N ARG A 14 59.11 -21.44 -13.12
CA ARG A 14 58.81 -22.25 -11.94
C ARG A 14 58.48 -21.41 -10.68
N GLY A 15 57.87 -22.07 -9.70
CA GLY A 15 57.97 -21.71 -8.29
C GLY A 15 57.25 -22.71 -7.37
N ARG A 16 57.99 -23.71 -6.86
CA ARG A 16 57.54 -24.71 -5.87
C ARG A 16 57.37 -24.07 -4.49
N TYR A 17 56.52 -24.63 -3.62
CA TYR A 17 56.89 -25.42 -2.43
C TYR A 17 55.62 -25.83 -1.64
N ASP A 18 55.53 -27.12 -1.33
CA ASP A 18 54.64 -27.77 -0.36
C ASP A 18 55.56 -28.44 0.69
N GLY A 19 55.11 -28.82 1.89
CA GLY A 19 53.71 -28.93 2.31
C GLY A 19 53.51 -29.53 3.71
N GLY A 20 52.29 -30.01 3.94
CA GLY A 20 51.96 -31.10 4.87
C GLY A 20 51.67 -30.76 6.34
N GLY A 21 50.42 -30.98 6.76
CA GLY A 21 50.04 -31.22 8.16
C GLY A 21 48.66 -30.69 8.57
N MET A 22 47.67 -31.58 8.74
CA MET A 22 46.36 -31.29 9.38
C MET A 22 46.35 -31.83 10.84
N PRO A 23 45.34 -31.50 11.69
CA PRO A 23 45.47 -30.86 13.01
C PRO A 23 45.26 -31.85 14.18
N PRO A 24 45.21 -31.41 15.47
CA PRO A 24 43.89 -31.32 16.13
C PRO A 24 43.72 -30.39 17.37
N ASN A 25 42.44 -30.05 17.62
CA ASN A 25 41.73 -29.82 18.90
C ASN A 25 42.02 -28.61 19.83
N GLY A 26 40.94 -27.93 20.27
CA GLY A 26 40.96 -27.14 21.52
C GLY A 26 39.98 -25.95 21.61
N ALA A 27 38.84 -26.18 22.28
CA ALA A 27 37.89 -25.29 22.98
C ALA A 27 38.05 -23.74 23.02
N MET A 28 36.90 -23.07 22.80
CA MET A 28 36.45 -21.67 23.08
C MET A 28 36.70 -21.20 24.54
N PRO A 29 36.79 -19.87 24.89
CA PRO A 29 35.61 -18.96 24.90
C PRO A 29 35.87 -17.43 24.76
N GLY A 30 34.81 -16.68 24.43
CA GLY A 30 34.69 -15.29 24.90
C GLY A 30 34.69 -14.19 23.84
N ALA A 31 33.68 -14.16 22.98
CA ALA A 31 33.14 -12.89 22.49
C ALA A 31 31.63 -13.00 22.56
N LYS A 32 31.02 -12.38 23.58
CA LYS A 32 29.58 -12.14 23.59
C LYS A 32 29.27 -11.33 22.33
N PRO A 33 28.41 -11.78 21.40
CA PRO A 33 27.92 -10.86 20.38
C PRO A 33 27.13 -9.78 21.10
N THR A 34 27.62 -8.55 20.98
CA THR A 34 26.92 -7.29 21.19
C THR A 34 25.45 -7.44 20.78
N PRO A 35 24.47 -6.92 21.54
CA PRO A 35 23.07 -7.04 21.16
C PRO A 35 22.92 -6.51 19.73
N GLU A 36 22.57 -7.46 18.86
CA GLU A 36 22.05 -7.25 17.52
C GLU A 36 21.08 -6.07 17.63
N ARG A 37 21.54 -4.93 17.10
CA ARG A 37 20.71 -3.77 16.85
C ARG A 37 19.50 -4.33 16.13
N ALA A 38 18.37 -4.44 16.83
CA ALA A 38 17.11 -4.92 16.27
C ALA A 38 16.95 -4.23 14.93
N GLU A 39 17.22 -4.98 13.86
CA GLU A 39 17.18 -4.49 12.51
C GLU A 39 15.70 -4.24 12.29
N ALA A 40 15.31 -2.97 12.48
CA ALA A 40 13.95 -2.53 12.35
C ALA A 40 13.46 -3.05 11.00
N ALA A 41 12.56 -4.04 11.04
CA ALA A 41 11.98 -4.64 9.87
C ALA A 41 11.58 -3.51 8.92
N SER A 42 12.24 -3.43 7.78
CA SER A 42 11.93 -2.39 6.79
C SER A 42 10.44 -2.52 6.47
N PRO A 43 9.61 -1.50 6.75
CA PRO A 43 8.19 -1.61 6.48
C PRO A 43 8.02 -1.88 4.98
N GLY A 44 7.42 -3.02 4.64
CA GLY A 44 7.11 -3.34 3.25
C GLY A 44 6.26 -2.21 2.66
N THR A 45 6.45 -1.88 1.39
CA THR A 45 5.57 -0.94 0.70
C THR A 45 4.74 -1.69 -0.34
N THR A 46 3.47 -1.33 -0.47
CA THR A 46 2.56 -1.88 -1.48
C THR A 46 1.92 -0.76 -2.28
N HIS A 47 1.68 -1.00 -3.57
CA HIS A 47 0.89 -0.09 -4.40
C HIS A 47 -0.61 -0.42 -4.37
N ASP A 48 -0.99 -1.52 -3.74
CA ASP A 48 -2.39 -1.89 -3.58
C ASP A 48 -3.07 -1.02 -2.52
N ALA A 49 -4.04 -0.23 -2.97
CA ALA A 49 -4.84 0.64 -2.11
C ALA A 49 -5.90 -0.12 -1.31
N ASP A 50 -6.12 -1.42 -1.54
CA ASP A 50 -7.26 -2.18 -0.98
C ASP A 50 -8.57 -1.40 -1.12
N LEU A 51 -8.81 -0.86 -2.33
CA LEU A 51 -9.94 0.02 -2.58
C LEU A 51 -11.24 -0.77 -2.54
N HIS A 52 -12.12 -0.40 -1.62
CA HIS A 52 -13.46 -0.97 -1.48
C HIS A 52 -14.47 0.13 -1.12
N LEU A 53 -15.75 -0.17 -1.30
CA LEU A 53 -16.82 0.69 -0.79
C LEU A 53 -17.43 0.07 0.45
N MET A 54 -17.88 0.90 1.37
CA MET A 54 -18.67 0.49 2.52
C MET A 54 -20.02 1.22 2.46
N THR A 55 -21.12 0.49 2.54
CA THR A 55 -22.45 1.09 2.65
C THR A 55 -22.64 1.71 4.04
N ASP A 56 -23.69 2.51 4.20
CA ASP A 56 -24.16 3.00 5.50
C ASP A 56 -24.56 1.87 6.46
N GLU A 57 -25.11 0.78 5.93
CA GLU A 57 -25.38 -0.46 6.66
C GLU A 57 -24.11 -1.25 7.04
N GLY A 58 -22.93 -0.78 6.66
CA GLY A 58 -21.64 -1.40 6.96
C GLY A 58 -21.28 -2.60 6.08
N ILE A 59 -21.99 -2.78 4.96
CA ILE A 59 -21.69 -3.84 3.99
C ILE A 59 -20.51 -3.41 3.12
N THR A 60 -19.49 -4.25 3.05
CA THR A 60 -18.32 -4.01 2.19
C THR A 60 -18.57 -4.50 0.77
N LEU A 61 -18.58 -3.57 -0.19
CA LEU A 61 -18.64 -3.86 -1.62
C LEU A 61 -17.23 -3.88 -2.20
N ARG A 62 -16.80 -5.07 -2.63
CA ARG A 62 -15.50 -5.25 -3.27
C ARG A 62 -15.52 -4.77 -4.71
N LYS A 63 -14.38 -4.26 -5.15
CA LYS A 63 -14.14 -3.90 -6.55
C LYS A 63 -14.32 -5.13 -7.42
N MET A 64 -15.12 -5.02 -8.49
CA MET A 64 -15.31 -6.11 -9.45
C MET A 64 -14.14 -6.22 -10.41
N ARG A 65 -13.67 -5.07 -10.92
CA ARG A 65 -12.56 -5.00 -11.87
C ARG A 65 -11.95 -3.61 -11.92
N ASP A 66 -10.75 -3.55 -12.48
CA ASP A 66 -10.13 -2.32 -12.98
C ASP A 66 -10.26 -2.29 -14.50
N ALA A 67 -10.70 -1.15 -15.05
CA ALA A 67 -10.83 -0.94 -16.48
C ALA A 67 -10.34 0.47 -16.83
N ASN A 68 -9.22 0.58 -17.56
CA ASN A 68 -8.71 1.85 -18.05
C ASN A 68 -8.58 2.95 -16.96
N ARG A 69 -8.02 2.58 -15.79
CA ARG A 69 -7.91 3.40 -14.54
C ARG A 69 -9.20 3.64 -13.76
N TYR A 70 -10.33 3.06 -14.20
CA TYR A 70 -11.55 3.04 -13.42
C TYR A 70 -11.61 1.80 -12.53
N ALA A 71 -11.74 2.02 -11.23
CA ALA A 71 -12.19 0.98 -10.31
C ALA A 71 -13.71 0.86 -10.41
N VAL A 72 -14.20 -0.34 -10.74
CA VAL A 72 -15.62 -0.60 -11.01
C VAL A 72 -16.24 -1.42 -9.88
N PHE A 73 -17.35 -0.95 -9.36
CA PHE A 73 -18.10 -1.55 -8.25
C PHE A 73 -19.55 -1.79 -8.65
N MET A 74 -20.13 -2.89 -8.15
CA MET A 74 -21.57 -3.11 -8.22
C MET A 74 -22.21 -2.58 -6.96
N LEU A 75 -23.29 -1.81 -7.12
CA LEU A 75 -24.07 -1.25 -6.03
C LEU A 75 -25.41 -1.99 -5.94
N PRO A 76 -25.75 -2.54 -4.76
CA PRO A 76 -27.07 -3.11 -4.55
C PRO A 76 -28.16 -2.02 -4.63
N PRO A 77 -29.43 -2.43 -4.85
CA PRO A 77 -30.55 -1.50 -4.83
C PRO A 77 -30.70 -0.86 -3.44
N GLY A 78 -31.19 0.38 -3.40
CA GLY A 78 -31.51 1.07 -2.14
C GLY A 78 -30.34 1.78 -1.45
N VAL A 79 -29.09 1.56 -1.86
CA VAL A 79 -27.93 2.25 -1.26
C VAL A 79 -27.86 3.71 -1.69
N GLY A 80 -28.15 4.65 -0.80
CA GLY A 80 -28.12 6.10 -1.09
C GLY A 80 -26.75 6.75 -0.91
N ALA A 81 -25.90 6.22 -0.03
CA ALA A 81 -24.56 6.73 0.21
C ALA A 81 -23.57 5.59 0.44
N VAL A 82 -22.32 5.82 0.06
CA VAL A 82 -21.22 4.88 0.29
C VAL A 82 -20.00 5.63 0.80
N ARG A 83 -19.13 4.92 1.51
CA ARG A 83 -17.81 5.40 1.91
C ARG A 83 -16.75 4.71 1.04
N ILE A 84 -15.91 5.50 0.39
CA ILE A 84 -14.76 5.02 -0.35
C ILE A 84 -13.65 4.75 0.68
N MET A 85 -13.33 3.48 0.84
CA MET A 85 -12.31 3.00 1.75
C MET A 85 -11.04 2.67 0.99
N SER A 86 -9.90 3.17 1.45
CA SER A 86 -8.60 2.81 0.91
C SER A 86 -7.54 2.81 2.00
N ARG A 87 -6.48 2.03 1.82
CA ARG A 87 -5.24 2.21 2.58
C ARG A 87 -4.78 3.64 2.45
N THR A 88 -4.16 4.14 3.51
CA THR A 88 -3.66 5.50 3.57
C THR A 88 -2.17 5.50 3.79
N VAL A 89 -1.47 6.37 3.07
CA VAL A 89 -0.11 6.76 3.43
C VAL A 89 -0.22 7.90 4.42
N ARG A 90 0.30 7.71 5.64
CA ARG A 90 0.61 8.83 6.51
C ARG A 90 2.01 9.33 6.13
N PRO A 91 2.18 10.58 5.70
CA PRO A 91 3.52 11.15 5.50
C PRO A 91 4.24 11.18 6.84
N ALA A 92 5.30 10.36 6.99
CA ALA A 92 6.01 10.23 8.24
C ALA A 92 6.83 11.51 8.51
N GLY A 93 6.40 12.26 9.53
CA GLY A 93 7.30 12.84 10.53
C GLY A 93 8.44 13.74 10.06
N MET A 94 8.28 14.59 9.04
CA MET A 94 9.20 15.72 8.89
C MET A 94 8.85 16.77 9.94
N ALA A 95 9.74 16.99 10.93
CA ALA A 95 9.63 18.11 11.86
C ALA A 95 9.64 19.41 11.03
N GLY A 96 8.52 20.14 11.03
CA GLY A 96 8.32 21.30 10.15
C GLY A 96 7.17 21.18 9.15
N ALA A 97 6.63 19.97 8.90
CA ALA A 97 5.45 19.79 8.05
C ALA A 97 4.20 20.41 8.71
N CYS A 98 3.69 21.50 8.14
CA CYS A 98 2.54 22.24 8.67
C CYS A 98 1.24 21.47 8.37
N GLY A 99 0.36 21.35 9.38
CA GLY A 99 -1.07 20.99 9.31
C GLY A 99 -1.52 19.94 8.30
N ASP A 100 -1.59 20.32 7.02
CA ASP A 100 -2.15 19.53 5.93
C ASP A 100 -1.18 18.51 5.33
N GLU A 101 0.13 18.73 5.44
CA GLU A 101 1.16 17.82 4.91
C GLU A 101 1.27 16.51 5.71
N ARG A 102 0.64 16.45 6.89
CA ARG A 102 0.59 15.27 7.76
C ARG A 102 -0.67 14.44 7.58
N ARG A 103 -1.62 14.88 6.75
CA ARG A 103 -2.89 14.17 6.57
C ARG A 103 -2.69 12.83 5.84
N PRO A 104 -3.36 11.77 6.30
CA PRO A 104 -3.37 10.51 5.57
C PRO A 104 -3.94 10.75 4.17
N ARG A 105 -3.29 10.17 3.16
CA ARG A 105 -3.74 10.21 1.77
C ARG A 105 -4.03 8.80 1.28
N GLY A 106 -5.24 8.59 0.81
CA GLY A 106 -5.70 7.36 0.18
C GLY A 106 -5.44 7.40 -1.31
N VAL A 107 -6.48 7.71 -2.08
CA VAL A 107 -6.46 7.74 -3.54
C VAL A 107 -6.87 9.11 -4.08
N LEU A 108 -6.31 9.48 -5.23
CA LEU A 108 -6.70 10.68 -5.97
C LEU A 108 -7.81 10.32 -6.96
N VAL A 109 -9.00 10.88 -6.75
CA VAL A 109 -10.16 10.62 -7.59
C VAL A 109 -10.46 11.82 -8.46
N ARG A 110 -10.64 11.58 -9.77
CA ARG A 110 -11.03 12.61 -10.74
C ARG A 110 -12.51 12.52 -11.08
N HIS A 111 -12.90 11.47 -11.80
CA HIS A 111 -14.27 11.26 -12.24
C HIS A 111 -14.96 10.15 -11.45
N ILE A 112 -16.23 10.40 -11.10
CA ILE A 112 -17.12 9.42 -10.49
C ILE A 112 -18.34 9.31 -11.40
N LYS A 113 -18.58 8.11 -11.92
CA LYS A 113 -19.71 7.82 -12.82
C LYS A 113 -20.56 6.72 -12.23
N LEU A 114 -21.86 6.95 -12.15
CA LEU A 114 -22.85 5.96 -11.74
C LEU A 114 -23.73 5.62 -12.95
N PHE A 115 -23.87 4.33 -13.22
CA PHE A 115 -24.73 3.79 -14.26
C PHE A 115 -25.87 3.00 -13.61
N GLU A 116 -27.11 3.31 -13.96
CA GLU A 116 -28.30 2.62 -13.48
C GLU A 116 -29.24 2.39 -14.66
N GLY A 117 -29.40 1.13 -15.07
CA GLY A 117 -30.14 0.78 -16.29
C GLY A 117 -29.55 1.47 -17.51
N THR A 118 -30.32 2.36 -18.14
CA THR A 118 -29.90 3.14 -19.32
C THR A 118 -29.38 4.54 -18.96
N VAL A 119 -29.42 4.93 -17.68
CA VAL A 119 -29.03 6.26 -17.22
C VAL A 119 -27.58 6.23 -16.76
N ALA A 120 -26.76 7.14 -17.29
CA ALA A 120 -25.41 7.42 -16.80
C ALA A 120 -25.37 8.82 -16.19
N ARG A 121 -24.81 8.94 -14.98
CA ARG A 121 -24.71 10.21 -14.26
C ARG A 121 -23.31 10.41 -13.69
N HIS A 122 -22.85 11.65 -13.76
CA HIS A 122 -21.59 12.05 -13.16
C HIS A 122 -21.86 12.59 -11.76
N ILE A 123 -21.10 12.09 -10.77
CA ILE A 123 -21.14 12.62 -9.41
C ILE A 123 -19.93 13.54 -9.26
N VAL A 124 -20.19 14.81 -8.97
CA VAL A 124 -19.15 15.86 -8.88
C VAL A 124 -19.08 16.48 -7.49
N MET A 125 -19.78 15.91 -6.50
CA MET A 125 -19.86 16.47 -5.15
C MET A 125 -18.50 16.59 -4.46
N HIS A 126 -17.55 15.70 -4.79
CA HIS A 126 -16.19 15.73 -4.27
C HIS A 126 -15.40 16.95 -4.80
N LEU A 127 -15.89 17.62 -5.84
CA LEU A 127 -15.31 18.84 -6.40
C LEU A 127 -15.97 20.12 -5.86
N ALA A 128 -17.02 20.00 -5.03
CA ALA A 128 -17.67 21.16 -4.43
C ALA A 128 -16.74 21.89 -3.45
N GLN A 129 -16.93 23.20 -3.28
CA GLN A 129 -16.13 24.02 -2.35
C GLN A 129 -16.19 23.48 -0.92
N LYS A 130 -17.37 22.97 -0.51
CA LYS A 130 -17.56 22.24 0.74
C LYS A 130 -17.76 20.77 0.42
N ALA A 131 -16.66 20.08 0.14
CA ALA A 131 -16.68 18.65 -0.11
C ALA A 131 -17.14 17.87 1.15
N PRO A 132 -17.76 16.69 0.99
CA PRO A 132 -18.13 15.84 2.12
C PRO A 132 -16.91 15.39 2.95
N SER A 133 -17.20 14.83 4.13
CA SER A 133 -16.15 14.27 4.99
C SER A 133 -15.27 13.26 4.24
N GLY A 134 -13.97 13.35 4.48
CA GLY A 134 -12.96 12.46 3.90
C GLY A 134 -12.37 12.89 2.55
N TRP A 135 -12.78 14.05 2.04
CA TRP A 135 -12.30 14.64 0.80
C TRP A 135 -11.44 15.88 1.06
N HIS A 136 -10.18 15.87 0.61
CA HIS A 136 -9.22 16.94 0.90
C HIS A 136 -8.58 17.49 -0.37
N ASP A 137 -8.44 18.81 -0.41
CA ASP A 137 -7.63 19.47 -1.43
C ASP A 137 -6.17 19.09 -1.24
N GLY A 138 -5.49 18.74 -2.32
CA GLY A 138 -4.06 18.47 -2.30
C GLY A 138 -3.32 19.52 -3.12
N PHE A 139 -2.23 20.07 -2.57
CA PHE A 139 -1.26 20.86 -3.33
C PHE A 139 -0.67 20.09 -4.54
N TYR A 140 -0.77 18.76 -4.50
CA TYR A 140 -0.28 17.81 -5.49
C TYR A 140 -1.37 17.28 -6.45
N ALA A 141 -2.59 17.81 -6.40
CA ALA A 141 -3.59 17.49 -7.41
C ALA A 141 -3.17 18.12 -8.75
N PRO A 142 -2.98 17.33 -9.83
CA PRO A 142 -2.57 17.87 -11.12
C PRO A 142 -3.63 18.86 -11.64
N ARG A 143 -3.22 20.12 -11.83
CA ARG A 143 -3.99 21.12 -12.59
C ARG A 143 -3.68 20.95 -14.07
N PRO A 144 -4.65 21.12 -14.99
CA PRO A 144 -5.88 21.91 -14.84
C PRO A 144 -7.15 21.14 -14.46
N GLU A 145 -7.13 19.81 -14.41
CA GLU A 145 -8.36 19.03 -14.26
C GLU A 145 -8.80 18.85 -12.80
N PRO A 146 -10.10 19.03 -12.47
CA PRO A 146 -10.56 19.00 -11.10
C PRO A 146 -10.54 17.57 -10.55
N CYS A 147 -9.71 17.34 -9.52
CA CYS A 147 -9.58 16.07 -8.81
C CYS A 147 -9.32 16.32 -7.32
N ARG A 148 -9.64 15.35 -6.46
CA ARG A 148 -9.52 15.49 -5.00
C ARG A 148 -9.01 14.20 -4.35
N TRP A 149 -8.18 14.34 -3.31
CA TRP A 149 -7.66 13.21 -2.55
C TRP A 149 -8.67 12.73 -1.51
N THR A 150 -8.74 11.41 -1.31
CA THR A 150 -9.39 10.81 -0.15
C THR A 150 -8.42 10.73 1.02
N ASP A 151 -8.92 10.78 2.26
CA ASP A 151 -8.13 10.50 3.47
C ASP A 151 -8.19 9.03 3.93
N GLY A 152 -8.64 8.14 3.06
CA GLY A 152 -8.87 6.73 3.36
C GLY A 152 -10.30 6.37 3.67
N GLN A 153 -11.16 7.35 4.01
CA GLN A 153 -12.57 7.12 4.28
C GLN A 153 -13.42 8.29 3.79
N ALA A 154 -13.64 8.35 2.48
CA ALA A 154 -14.34 9.46 1.84
C ALA A 154 -15.83 9.17 1.64
N LEU A 155 -16.70 10.06 2.12
CA LEU A 155 -18.15 9.93 1.95
C LEU A 155 -18.58 10.33 0.54
N LEU A 156 -19.30 9.44 -0.13
CA LEU A 156 -19.88 9.66 -1.46
C LEU A 156 -21.39 9.47 -1.39
N ASP A 157 -22.12 10.58 -1.47
CA ASP A 157 -23.56 10.58 -1.68
C ASP A 157 -23.86 10.23 -3.14
N LEU A 158 -24.67 9.19 -3.34
CA LEU A 158 -25.11 8.74 -4.65
C LEU A 158 -26.36 9.47 -5.10
N GLY A 159 -26.96 10.34 -4.28
CA GLY A 159 -28.18 11.09 -4.57
C GLY A 159 -29.40 10.19 -4.83
N PRO A 160 -30.46 10.72 -5.47
CA PRO A 160 -31.65 9.94 -5.80
C PRO A 160 -31.30 8.79 -6.75
N ARG A 161 -31.61 7.56 -6.36
CA ARG A 161 -31.40 6.35 -7.18
C ARG A 161 -32.73 5.71 -7.53
N HIS A 162 -32.73 4.90 -8.59
CA HIS A 162 -33.91 4.15 -8.97
C HIS A 162 -34.19 3.05 -7.94
N PRO A 163 -35.39 3.02 -7.34
CA PRO A 163 -35.75 1.98 -6.37
C PRO A 163 -35.64 0.59 -7.01
N GLY A 164 -35.00 -0.35 -6.31
CA GLY A 164 -34.92 -1.74 -6.76
C GLY A 164 -33.93 -2.03 -7.88
N MET A 165 -33.21 -1.03 -8.41
CA MET A 165 -32.22 -1.25 -9.46
C MET A 165 -30.79 -1.40 -8.94
N LEU A 166 -30.04 -2.31 -9.57
CA LEU A 166 -28.59 -2.39 -9.42
C LEU A 166 -27.92 -1.21 -10.11
N GLY A 167 -26.84 -0.72 -9.51
CA GLY A 167 -25.99 0.32 -10.07
C GLY A 167 -24.59 -0.19 -10.35
N VAL A 168 -23.91 0.43 -11.31
CA VAL A 168 -22.47 0.28 -11.51
C VAL A 168 -21.79 1.61 -11.23
N LEU A 169 -20.91 1.64 -10.23
CA LEU A 169 -20.11 2.81 -9.89
C LEU A 169 -18.71 2.65 -10.45
N CYS A 170 -18.25 3.64 -11.20
CA CYS A 170 -16.91 3.72 -11.75
C CYS A 170 -16.18 4.92 -11.12
N LEU A 171 -15.08 4.65 -10.42
CA LEU A 171 -14.20 5.65 -9.82
C LEU A 171 -12.92 5.73 -10.63
N GLU A 172 -12.63 6.88 -11.22
CA GLU A 172 -11.35 7.11 -11.88
C GLU A 172 -10.28 7.48 -10.87
N VAL A 173 -9.32 6.58 -10.71
CA VAL A 173 -8.20 6.75 -9.78
C VAL A 173 -6.96 7.17 -10.57
N LEU A 174 -6.48 8.38 -10.32
CA LEU A 174 -5.31 8.94 -11.00
C LEU A 174 -3.99 8.57 -10.32
N ALA A 175 -4.00 8.48 -8.99
CA ALA A 175 -2.83 8.21 -8.18
C ALA A 175 -3.21 7.56 -6.84
N GLY A 176 -2.28 6.82 -6.27
CA GLY A 176 -2.38 6.20 -4.95
C GLY A 176 -1.06 5.55 -4.56
N GLY A 177 -0.80 5.44 -3.25
CA GLY A 177 0.41 4.80 -2.71
C GLY A 177 1.72 5.53 -3.08
N PRO A 178 2.88 4.94 -2.78
CA PRO A 178 3.07 3.62 -2.16
C PRO A 178 2.63 3.60 -0.69
N TYR A 179 1.81 2.62 -0.32
CA TYR A 179 1.29 2.40 1.04
C TYR A 179 2.29 1.63 1.89
N GLY A 180 2.61 2.16 3.07
CA GLY A 180 3.37 1.43 4.08
C GLY A 180 2.52 0.26 4.62
N VAL A 181 3.04 -0.95 4.49
CA VAL A 181 2.47 -2.16 5.08
C VAL A 181 3.33 -2.50 6.28
N VAL A 182 2.74 -2.41 7.48
CA VAL A 182 3.36 -3.06 8.64
C VAL A 182 3.16 -4.56 8.40
N PRO A 183 4.22 -5.39 8.42
CA PRO A 183 4.03 -6.84 8.35
C PRO A 183 3.07 -7.22 9.48
N ALA A 184 1.98 -7.92 9.14
CA ALA A 184 0.98 -8.39 10.10
C ALA A 184 1.64 -9.41 11.03
N GLY A 185 2.28 -8.92 12.08
CA GLY A 185 3.18 -9.69 12.93
C GLY A 185 3.74 -8.85 14.06
N SER A 186 2.91 -8.02 14.69
CA SER A 186 3.17 -7.40 16.00
C SER A 186 1.83 -6.92 16.57
N ALA A 187 0.87 -7.83 16.71
CA ALA A 187 -0.12 -7.65 17.77
C ALA A 187 0.67 -7.74 19.07
N THR A 188 1.06 -6.58 19.63
CA THR A 188 1.50 -6.48 21.01
C THR A 188 0.35 -7.02 21.85
N ALA A 189 0.47 -8.28 22.23
CA ALA A 189 -0.25 -8.84 23.36
C ALA A 189 0.13 -7.95 24.54
N ALA A 190 -0.85 -7.21 25.05
CA ALA A 190 -0.76 -6.63 26.37
C ALA A 190 -0.37 -7.76 27.35
N PRO A 191 0.63 -7.57 28.22
CA PRO A 191 0.90 -8.57 29.23
C PRO A 191 -0.33 -8.70 30.14
N PRO A 192 -0.77 -9.93 30.51
CA PRO A 192 -1.81 -10.07 31.51
C PRO A 192 -1.32 -9.46 32.82
N GLU A 193 -2.16 -8.59 33.38
CA GLU A 193 -2.03 -8.00 34.70
C GLU A 193 -1.82 -9.12 35.74
N VAL A 194 -0.65 -9.14 36.38
CA VAL A 194 -0.36 -10.09 37.46
C VAL A 194 -1.12 -9.63 38.70
N GLU A 195 -2.30 -10.22 38.92
CA GLU A 195 -3.01 -10.14 40.19
C GLU A 195 -2.07 -10.57 41.32
N ARG A 196 -1.75 -9.63 42.21
CA ARG A 196 -0.97 -9.91 43.42
C ARG A 196 -1.90 -10.57 44.44
N PRO A 197 -1.55 -11.73 45.02
CA PRO A 197 -2.31 -12.25 46.14
C PRO A 197 -2.11 -11.34 47.37
N VAL A 198 -3.23 -10.85 47.91
CA VAL A 198 -3.34 -10.33 49.28
C VAL A 198 -2.88 -11.44 50.22
N GLN A 199 -1.81 -11.19 50.97
CA GLN A 199 -1.50 -12.00 52.14
C GLN A 199 -2.16 -11.35 53.36
N GLN A 200 -2.92 -12.17 54.08
CA GLN A 200 -3.43 -11.90 55.43
C GLN A 200 -2.29 -12.01 56.45
#